data_AF-A0A376BZT2-F1
#
_entry.id   AF-A0A376BZT2-F1
#
_cell.length_a   1.000
_cell.length_b   1.000
_cell.length_c   1.000
_cell.angle_alpha   90.00
_cell.angle_beta   90.00
_cell.angle_gamma   90.00
#
_symmetry.space_group_name_H-M   'P 1'
#
loop_
_entity.id
_entity.type
_entity.pdbx_description
1 polymer ?
#
loop_
_entity_poly.entity_id
_entity_poly.type
_entity_poly.pdbx_seq_one_letter_code
_entity_poly.pdbx_strand_id
1 'polypeptide(L)'
;MRKLTENKQPVPFSISVRSFNLQNKRGGKLIHYENAVLMQPPKQKGAKRLADATPFKNPNHWENRTRNIKLETGEIKKINILFIDSFNGKKVVF
;
A
#
# COMPACT_ATOMS: atom_id res chain seq x y z
N MET A 1 -7.83 -6.38 2.38
CA MET A 1 -6.53 -6.14 1.69
C MET A 1 -5.48 -7.20 2.02
N ARG A 2 -5.18 -7.50 3.29
CA ARG A 2 -4.22 -8.57 3.61
C ARG A 2 -4.88 -9.93 3.39
N LYS A 3 -4.55 -10.59 2.28
CA LYS A 3 -4.98 -11.96 1.99
C LYS A 3 -3.79 -12.74 1.44
N LEU A 4 -3.63 -13.96 1.95
CA LEU A 4 -2.60 -14.91 1.53
C LEU A 4 -3.29 -16.12 0.90
N THR A 5 -2.62 -16.74 -0.07
CA THR A 5 -2.97 -18.09 -0.54
C THR A 5 -2.53 -19.13 0.48
N GLU A 6 -2.94 -20.39 0.28
CA GLU A 6 -2.49 -21.54 1.08
C GLU A 6 -0.96 -21.65 1.11
N ASN A 7 -0.32 -21.31 0.00
CA ASN A 7 1.14 -21.27 -0.16
C ASN A 7 1.81 -20.04 0.49
N LYS A 8 1.08 -19.26 1.31
CA LYS A 8 1.56 -18.03 1.97
C LYS A 8 2.05 -16.96 0.98
N GLN A 9 1.53 -16.96 -0.24
CA GLN A 9 1.81 -15.91 -1.24
C GLN A 9 0.74 -14.81 -1.17
N PRO A 10 1.11 -13.53 -1.35
CA PRO A 10 0.13 -12.45 -1.36
C PRO A 10 -0.85 -12.61 -2.52
N VAL A 11 -2.14 -12.44 -2.23
CA VAL A 11 -3.19 -12.48 -3.25
C VAL A 11 -3.24 -11.11 -3.96
N PRO A 12 -3.07 -11.07 -5.29
CA PRO A 12 -3.23 -9.85 -6.07
C PRO A 12 -4.65 -9.29 -6.00
N PHE A 13 -4.78 -7.98 -6.08
CA PHE A 13 -6.06 -7.28 -6.11
C PHE A 13 -6.01 -6.07 -7.05
N SER A 14 -7.17 -5.65 -7.52
CA SER A 14 -7.32 -4.37 -8.23
C SER A 14 -7.87 -3.30 -7.28
N ILE A 15 -7.40 -2.07 -7.44
CA ILE A 15 -7.83 -0.96 -6.59
C ILE A 15 -7.80 0.35 -7.37
N SER A 16 -8.83 1.17 -7.17
CA SER A 16 -8.85 2.55 -7.65
C SER A 16 -8.79 3.50 -6.47
N VAL A 17 -7.87 4.46 -6.51
CA VAL A 17 -7.66 5.43 -5.41
C VAL A 17 -7.62 6.83 -6.00
N ARG A 18 -8.26 7.80 -5.34
CA ARG A 18 -8.13 9.22 -5.70
C ARG A 18 -6.82 9.77 -5.17
N SER A 19 -6.09 10.48 -6.04
CA SER A 19 -4.91 11.22 -5.63
C SER A 19 -5.31 12.31 -4.64
N PHE A 20 -4.46 12.55 -3.64
CA PHE A 20 -4.63 13.66 -2.71
C PHE A 20 -3.26 14.15 -2.27
N ASN A 21 -3.01 15.44 -2.47
CA ASN A 21 -1.83 16.12 -2.00
C ASN A 21 -2.19 16.90 -0.73
N LEU A 22 -1.52 16.54 0.37
CA LEU A 22 -1.78 17.10 1.69
C LEU A 22 -1.36 18.57 1.80
N GLN A 23 -0.31 18.99 1.09
CA GLN A 23 0.25 20.34 1.19
C GLN A 23 -0.71 21.41 0.64
N ASN A 24 -1.27 21.15 -0.54
CA ASN A 24 -2.18 22.09 -1.20
C ASN A 24 -3.66 21.70 -1.05
N LYS A 25 -3.96 20.59 -0.35
CA LYS A 25 -5.31 20.02 -0.19
C LYS A 25 -6.04 19.78 -1.51
N ARG A 26 -5.30 19.56 -2.60
CA ARG A 26 -5.85 19.28 -3.94
C ARG A 26 -5.62 17.84 -4.33
N GLY A 27 -6.45 17.34 -5.22
CA GLY A 27 -6.44 15.95 -5.62
C GLY A 27 -7.58 15.66 -6.58
N GLY A 28 -7.92 14.39 -6.72
CA GLY A 28 -9.11 13.96 -7.46
C GLY A 28 -8.81 13.21 -8.75
N LYS A 29 -7.55 13.07 -9.16
CA LYS A 29 -7.20 12.13 -10.23
C LYS A 29 -7.48 10.72 -9.74
N LEU A 30 -8.34 9.99 -10.44
CA LEU A 30 -8.53 8.58 -10.20
C LEU A 30 -7.32 7.81 -10.74
N ILE A 31 -6.66 7.05 -9.88
CA ILE A 31 -5.52 6.21 -10.25
C ILE A 31 -5.96 4.76 -10.07
N HIS A 32 -5.82 3.98 -11.13
CA HIS A 32 -6.11 2.56 -11.10
C HIS A 32 -4.81 1.76 -10.98
N TYR A 33 -4.82 0.75 -10.12
CA TYR A 33 -3.75 -0.22 -9.98
C TYR A 33 -4.33 -1.62 -10.19
N GLU A 34 -3.85 -2.29 -11.23
CA GLU A 34 -4.14 -3.69 -11.51
C GLU A 34 -3.06 -4.58 -10.89
N ASN A 35 -3.45 -5.80 -10.49
CA ASN A 35 -2.55 -6.83 -9.96
C ASN A 35 -1.63 -6.38 -8.81
N ALA A 36 -2.09 -5.43 -7.98
CA ALA A 36 -1.32 -4.96 -6.84
C ALA A 36 -1.35 -5.98 -5.70
N VAL A 37 -0.26 -6.08 -4.95
CA VAL A 37 -0.19 -6.89 -3.72
C VAL A 37 0.09 -6.01 -2.51
N LEU A 38 -0.49 -6.36 -1.36
CA LEU A 38 -0.20 -5.65 -0.12
C LEU A 38 1.23 -5.97 0.34
N MET A 39 2.03 -4.94 0.59
CA MET A 39 3.38 -5.11 1.09
C MET A 39 3.35 -5.70 2.51
N GLN A 40 4.15 -6.74 2.73
CA GLN A 40 4.21 -7.45 4.00
C GLN A 40 5.53 -7.16 4.70
N PRO A 41 5.52 -7.05 6.04
CA PRO A 41 6.76 -6.96 6.77
C PRO A 41 7.62 -8.21 6.48
N PRO A 42 8.95 -8.07 6.38
CA PRO A 42 9.84 -9.21 6.24
C PRO A 42 9.67 -10.17 7.43
N LYS A 43 9.78 -11.48 7.18
CA LYS A 43 9.64 -12.53 8.20
C LYS A 43 10.64 -12.36 9.35
N GLN A 44 11.82 -11.85 9.03
CA GLN A 44 12.83 -11.47 10.01
C GLN A 44 12.84 -9.95 10.13
N LYS A 45 12.84 -9.43 11.37
CA LYS A 45 13.23 -8.04 11.60
C LYS A 45 14.60 -7.86 10.96
N GLY A 46 14.72 -6.89 10.05
CA GLY A 46 15.93 -6.74 9.25
C GLY A 46 17.16 -6.78 10.15
N ALA A 47 18.13 -7.63 9.80
CA ALA A 47 19.47 -7.52 10.36
C ALA A 47 19.88 -6.04 10.28
N LYS A 48 20.51 -5.50 11.34
CA LYS A 48 21.09 -4.15 11.30
C LYS A 48 21.80 -4.01 9.96
N ARG A 49 21.37 -3.05 9.12
CA ARG A 49 22.06 -2.77 7.87
C ARG A 49 23.45 -2.32 8.27
N LEU A 50 24.46 -3.18 8.08
CA LEU A 50 25.85 -2.86 8.43
C LEU A 50 26.33 -1.58 7.71
N ALA A 51 25.75 -1.30 6.54
CA ALA A 51 26.11 -0.16 5.67
C ALA A 51 25.21 1.08 5.82
N ASP A 52 24.10 1.02 6.57
CA ASP A 52 23.11 2.10 6.61
C ASP A 52 22.60 2.27 8.04
N ALA A 53 23.19 3.24 8.74
CA ALA A 53 22.91 3.54 10.14
C ALA A 53 21.53 4.20 10.35
N THR A 54 20.74 4.41 9.30
CA THR A 54 19.43 5.01 9.44
C THR A 54 18.51 4.10 10.27
N PRO A 55 17.94 4.61 11.38
CA PRO A 55 17.04 3.81 12.19
C PRO A 55 15.80 3.46 11.37
N PHE A 56 15.38 2.19 11.43
CA PHE A 56 14.15 1.74 10.79
C PHE A 56 12.96 2.49 11.40
N LYS A 57 12.40 3.46 10.65
CA LYS A 57 11.27 4.26 11.10
C LYS A 57 9.97 3.47 10.99
N ASN A 58 9.22 3.37 12.08
CA ASN A 58 7.88 2.79 12.06
C ASN A 58 6.96 3.67 11.18
N PRO A 59 6.36 3.14 10.09
CA PRO A 59 5.54 3.93 9.18
C PRO A 59 4.14 4.30 9.71
N ASN A 60 3.74 3.84 10.91
CA ASN A 60 2.46 4.16 11.57
C ASN A 60 1.25 4.13 10.61
N HIS A 61 1.14 3.05 9.85
CA HIS A 61 0.13 2.90 8.78
C HIS A 61 -1.32 3.04 9.26
N TRP A 62 -1.60 2.73 10.53
CA TRP A 62 -2.93 2.88 11.12
C TRP A 62 -3.30 4.36 11.30
N GLU A 63 -2.49 5.10 12.06
CA GLU A 63 -2.69 6.53 12.34
C GLU A 63 -2.73 7.35 11.05
N ASN A 64 -1.78 7.08 10.15
CA ASN A 64 -1.69 7.77 8.87
C ASN A 64 -2.78 7.33 7.87
N ARG A 65 -3.53 6.25 8.19
CA ARG A 65 -4.52 5.64 7.29
C ARG A 65 -3.90 5.33 5.91
N THR A 66 -2.64 4.90 5.90
CA THR A 66 -1.91 4.58 4.66
C THR A 66 -1.57 3.10 4.58
N ARG A 67 -1.40 2.59 3.36
CA ARG A 67 -0.83 1.26 3.11
C ARG A 67 0.15 1.34 1.95
N ASN A 68 1.21 0.53 2.03
CA ASN A 68 2.11 0.33 0.91
C ASN A 68 1.63 -0.88 0.10
N ILE A 69 1.46 -0.68 -1.20
CA ILE A 69 1.16 -1.72 -2.18
C ILE A 69 2.38 -1.88 -3.09
N LYS A 70 2.64 -3.10 -3.53
CA LYS A 70 3.66 -3.43 -4.52
C LYS A 70 2.96 -3.73 -5.83
N LEU A 71 3.39 -3.05 -6.89
CA LEU A 71 2.93 -3.25 -8.26
C LEU A 71 3.64 -4.45 -8.88
N GLU A 72 3.10 -4.95 -10.00
CA GLU A 72 3.71 -6.04 -10.77
C GLU A 72 5.12 -5.70 -11.26
N THR A 73 5.35 -4.42 -11.59
CA THR A 73 6.67 -3.88 -11.95
C THR A 73 7.70 -3.93 -10.81
N GLY A 74 7.27 -4.25 -9.60
CA GLY A 74 8.09 -4.20 -8.39
C GLY A 74 8.08 -2.84 -7.69
N GLU A 75 7.49 -1.82 -8.30
CA GLU A 75 7.39 -0.49 -7.69
C GLU A 75 6.49 -0.51 -6.44
N ILE A 76 6.91 0.21 -5.39
CA ILE A 76 6.14 0.37 -4.16
C ILE A 76 5.41 1.72 -4.19
N LYS A 77 4.08 1.68 -4.16
CA LYS A 77 3.24 2.87 -4.02
C LYS A 77 2.61 2.93 -2.64
N LYS A 78 2.60 4.12 -2.04
CA LYS A 78 1.85 4.40 -0.80
C LYS A 78 0.49 4.98 -1.16
N ILE A 79 -0.56 4.37 -0.66
CA ILE A 79 -1.95 4.83 -0.84
C ILE A 79 -2.57 5.20 0.50
N ASN A 80 -3.54 6.11 0.48
CA ASN A 80 -4.40 6.41 1.63
C ASN A 80 -5.70 5.60 1.49
N ILE A 81 -6.07 4.87 2.54
CA ILE A 81 -7.20 3.94 2.52
C ILE A 81 -8.56 4.65 2.51
N LEU A 82 -8.61 5.93 2.91
CA LEU A 82 -9.84 6.73 2.88
C LEU A 82 -10.24 7.15 1.46
N PHE A 83 -9.29 7.21 0.54
CA PHE A 83 -9.52 7.68 -0.82
C PHE A 83 -9.70 6.54 -1.82
N ILE A 84 -9.96 5.33 -1.33
CA ILE A 84 -10.27 4.18 -2.16
C ILE A 84 -11.67 4.37 -2.73
N ASP A 85 -11.77 4.38 -4.06
CA ASP A 85 -13.03 4.50 -4.79
C ASP A 85 -13.61 3.11 -5.09
N SER A 86 -12.74 2.16 -5.48
CA SER A 86 -13.12 0.76 -5.72
C SER A 86 -12.03 -0.22 -5.32
N PHE A 87 -12.44 -1.43 -4.95
CA PHE A 87 -11.57 -2.53 -4.56
C PHE A 87 -12.09 -3.84 -5.18
N ASN A 88 -11.26 -4.55 -5.93
CA ASN A 88 -11.63 -5.77 -6.68
C ASN A 88 -12.89 -5.59 -7.54
N GLY A 89 -12.96 -4.48 -8.28
CA GLY A 89 -14.10 -4.15 -9.14
C GLY A 89 -15.37 -3.71 -8.39
N LYS A 90 -15.38 -3.72 -7.05
CA LYS A 90 -16.51 -3.29 -6.24
C LYS A 90 -16.30 -1.89 -5.73
N LYS A 91 -17.32 -1.04 -5.85
CA LYS A 91 -17.30 0.33 -5.32
C LYS A 91 -17.23 0.27 -3.79
N VAL A 92 -16.33 1.04 -3.19
CA VAL A 92 -16.26 1.19 -1.74
C VAL A 92 -17.27 2.26 -1.36
N VAL A 93 -18.24 1.89 -0.53
CA VAL A 93 -19.19 2.83 0.07
C VAL A 93 -18.64 3.24 1.43
N PHE A 94 -18.66 4.55 1.70
CA PHE A 94 -18.12 5.16 2.91
C PHE A 94 -19.20 5.31 3.97
#